data_AF-A0A537GG77-F1
#
_entry.id   AF-A0A537GG77-F1
#
_cell.length_a   1.000
_cell.length_b   1.000
_cell.length_c   1.000
_cell.angle_alpha   90.00
_cell.angle_beta   90.00
_cell.angle_gamma   90.00
#
_symmetry.space_group_name_H-M   'P 1'
#
loop_
_entity.id
_entity.type
_entity.pdbx_description
1 polymer ?
#
loop_
_entity_poly.entity_id
_entity_poly.type
_entity_poly.pdbx_seq_one_letter_code
_entity_poly.pdbx_strand_id
1 'polypeptide(L)'
;SIAVILLFGRFVFGVTATIDIYTIGLVVAAALLFPGIGMVLANFVKDADGAEAAANAITFPMMFLAGTFWPTETMPTVLKVIANYLPLTYINNGLRDAMIYLEPAQALTNTVIALGLAGFFIILGSVLMSWKEE
;
A
#
# COMPACT_ATOMS: atom_id res chain seq x y z
N SER A 1 -10.26 3.30 17.90
CA SER A 1 -11.03 2.83 16.73
C SER A 1 -10.64 1.40 16.34
N ILE A 2 -9.35 1.13 16.03
CA ILE A 2 -8.87 -0.17 15.54
C ILE A 2 -9.23 -1.34 16.47
N ALA A 3 -8.97 -1.22 17.78
CA ALA A 3 -9.29 -2.30 18.74
C ALA A 3 -10.78 -2.67 18.75
N VAL A 4 -11.67 -1.69 18.60
CA VAL A 4 -13.12 -1.92 18.54
C VAL A 4 -13.49 -2.71 17.27
N ILE A 5 -12.91 -2.36 16.12
CA ILE A 5 -13.15 -3.07 14.85
C ILE A 5 -12.63 -4.51 14.93
N LEU A 6 -11.44 -4.73 15.48
CA LEU A 6 -10.87 -6.08 15.63
C LEU A 6 -11.68 -6.94 16.60
N LEU A 7 -12.10 -6.39 17.74
CA LEU A 7 -12.94 -7.11 18.69
C LEU A 7 -14.31 -7.43 18.10
N PHE A 8 -14.94 -6.48 17.39
CA PHE A 8 -16.20 -6.73 16.70
C PHE A 8 -16.06 -7.82 15.63
N GLY A 9 -15.01 -7.75 14.81
CA GLY A 9 -14.67 -8.78 13.82
C GLY A 9 -14.51 -10.16 14.45
N ARG A 10 -13.82 -10.22 15.59
CA ARG A 10 -13.61 -11.47 16.32
C ARG A 10 -14.88 -12.03 16.93
N PHE A 11 -15.70 -11.20 17.59
CA PHE A 11 -16.89 -11.67 18.31
C PHE A 11 -18.09 -11.93 17.41
N VAL A 12 -18.26 -11.15 16.33
CA VAL A 12 -19.41 -11.29 15.43
C VAL A 12 -19.13 -12.25 14.28
N PHE A 13 -17.93 -12.19 13.69
CA PHE A 13 -17.59 -12.97 12.50
C PHE A 13 -16.59 -14.11 12.79
N GLY A 14 -16.09 -14.23 14.02
CA GLY A 14 -15.11 -15.26 14.39
C GLY A 14 -13.71 -15.02 13.83
N VAL A 15 -13.44 -13.91 13.15
CA VAL A 15 -12.17 -13.64 12.47
C VAL A 15 -11.04 -13.47 13.48
N THR A 16 -9.96 -14.24 13.33
CA THR A 16 -8.72 -14.08 14.10
C THR A 16 -7.68 -13.39 13.24
N ALA A 17 -7.43 -12.11 13.52
CA ALA A 17 -6.32 -11.38 12.91
C ALA A 17 -5.01 -11.81 13.58
N THR A 18 -4.18 -12.56 12.86
CA THR A 18 -2.84 -12.94 13.33
C THR A 18 -1.83 -11.87 12.97
N ILE A 19 -0.87 -11.62 13.85
CA ILE A 19 0.30 -10.79 13.55
C ILE A 19 1.47 -11.74 13.40
N ASP A 20 1.98 -11.84 12.18
CA ASP A 20 3.14 -12.66 11.83
C ASP A 20 4.28 -11.79 11.26
N ILE A 21 5.38 -12.44 10.88
CA ILE A 21 6.55 -11.74 10.33
C ILE A 21 6.24 -11.03 9.00
N TYR A 22 5.33 -11.58 8.19
CA TYR A 22 4.92 -10.99 6.91
C TYR A 22 4.11 -9.72 7.14
N THR A 23 3.20 -9.74 8.11
CA THR A 23 2.42 -8.56 8.55
C THR A 23 3.35 -7.42 8.94
N ILE A 24 4.38 -7.70 9.74
CA ILE A 24 5.40 -6.71 10.12
C ILE A 24 6.14 -6.20 8.87
N GLY A 25 6.57 -7.11 8.00
CA GLY A 25 7.27 -6.77 6.76
C GLY A 25 6.44 -5.86 5.84
N LEU A 26 5.15 -6.13 5.68
CA LEU A 26 4.22 -5.33 4.90
C LEU A 26 3.96 -3.96 5.50
N VAL A 27 3.84 -3.86 6.83
CA VAL A 27 3.70 -2.57 7.52
C VAL A 27 4.96 -1.72 7.32
N VAL A 28 6.15 -2.32 7.44
CA VAL A 28 7.41 -1.63 7.15
C VAL A 28 7.48 -1.21 5.69
N ALA A 29 7.11 -2.10 4.76
CA ALA A 29 7.07 -1.79 3.33
C ALA A 29 6.14 -0.61 3.04
N ALA A 30 4.93 -0.60 3.59
CA ALA A 30 3.98 0.51 3.46
C ALA A 30 4.55 1.82 4.02
N ALA A 31 5.16 1.77 5.22
CA ALA A 31 5.76 2.93 5.88
C ALA A 31 6.93 3.55 5.08
N LEU A 32 7.60 2.78 4.23
CA LEU A 32 8.66 3.25 3.34
C LEU A 32 8.11 3.68 1.96
N LEU A 33 7.18 2.90 1.43
CA LEU A 33 6.60 3.07 0.10
C LEU A 33 5.90 4.43 -0.05
N PHE A 34 4.99 4.78 0.86
CA PHE A 34 4.20 6.00 0.72
C PHE A 34 5.03 7.29 0.84
N PRO A 35 5.97 7.41 1.78
CA PRO A 35 6.94 8.51 1.76
C PRO A 35 7.80 8.53 0.49
N GLY A 36 8.21 7.37 -0.03
CA GLY A 36 8.92 7.29 -1.32
C GLY A 36 8.13 7.88 -2.48
N ILE A 37 6.85 7.53 -2.59
CA ILE A 37 5.93 8.12 -3.57
C ILE A 37 5.82 9.64 -3.33
N GLY A 38 5.67 10.06 -2.07
CA GLY A 38 5.62 11.48 -1.69
C GLY A 38 6.86 12.26 -2.12
N MET A 39 8.07 11.70 -1.95
CA MET A 39 9.31 12.31 -2.41
C MET A 39 9.36 12.47 -3.93
N VAL A 40 8.88 11.48 -4.68
CA VAL A 40 8.77 11.60 -6.14
C VAL A 40 7.79 12.72 -6.51
N LEU A 41 6.62 12.80 -5.86
CA LEU A 41 5.62 13.84 -6.13
C LEU A 41 6.11 15.24 -5.78
N ALA A 42 6.86 15.38 -4.68
CA ALA A 42 7.43 16.65 -4.24
C ALA A 42 8.35 17.29 -5.30
N ASN A 43 8.91 16.49 -6.21
CA ASN A 43 9.73 17.02 -7.31
C ASN A 43 8.92 17.78 -8.38
N PHE A 44 7.61 17.53 -8.52
CA PHE A 44 6.77 18.11 -9.57
C PHE A 44 5.90 19.28 -9.10
N VAL A 45 5.96 19.62 -7.83
CA VAL A 45 5.15 20.67 -7.18
C VAL A 45 6.08 21.73 -6.60
N LYS A 46 5.56 22.95 -6.44
CA LYS A 46 6.37 24.11 -6.03
C LYS A 46 6.40 24.34 -4.52
N ASP A 47 5.38 23.86 -3.81
CA ASP A 47 5.15 24.08 -2.39
C ASP A 47 4.56 22.82 -1.74
N ALA A 48 4.50 22.86 -0.39
CA ALA A 48 3.98 21.75 0.41
C ALA A 48 2.49 21.50 0.17
N ASP A 49 1.69 22.56 0.01
CA ASP A 49 0.25 22.47 -0.23
C ASP A 49 -0.04 21.76 -1.57
N GLY A 50 0.73 22.07 -2.61
CA GLY A 50 0.66 21.38 -3.89
C GLY A 50 1.07 19.92 -3.81
N ALA A 51 2.08 19.58 -2.98
CA ALA A 51 2.47 18.20 -2.72
C ALA A 51 1.35 17.40 -2.06
N GLU A 52 0.72 17.98 -1.04
CA GLU A 52 -0.41 17.37 -0.35
C GLU A 52 -1.61 17.19 -1.30
N ALA A 53 -1.94 18.21 -2.10
CA ALA A 53 -3.01 18.13 -3.08
C ALA A 53 -2.77 17.03 -4.12
N ALA A 54 -1.54 16.93 -4.64
CA ALA A 54 -1.15 15.89 -5.59
C ALA A 54 -1.22 14.49 -4.96
N ALA A 55 -0.72 14.34 -3.73
CA ALA A 55 -0.79 13.08 -3.00
C ALA A 55 -2.23 12.64 -2.76
N ASN A 56 -3.11 13.56 -2.37
CA ASN A 56 -4.54 13.27 -2.17
C ASN A 56 -5.25 12.92 -3.48
N ALA A 57 -4.93 13.62 -4.58
CA ALA A 57 -5.49 13.34 -5.90
C ALA A 57 -5.13 11.94 -6.43
N ILE A 58 -4.00 11.38 -6.00
CA ILE A 58 -3.58 10.01 -6.35
C ILE A 58 -4.13 8.99 -5.35
N THR A 59 -4.06 9.30 -4.05
CA THR A 59 -4.49 8.42 -2.96
C THR A 59 -5.98 8.12 -3.06
N PHE A 60 -6.80 9.12 -3.38
CA PHE A 60 -8.25 8.97 -3.41
C PHE A 60 -8.71 7.92 -4.45
N PRO A 61 -8.34 8.01 -5.75
CA PRO A 61 -8.62 6.93 -6.71
C PRO A 61 -7.98 5.60 -6.31
N MET A 62 -6.74 5.63 -5.80
CA MET A 62 -6.00 4.43 -5.42
C MET A 62 -6.73 3.64 -4.33
N MET A 63 -7.36 4.31 -3.36
CA MET A 63 -8.08 3.66 -2.26
C MET A 63 -9.23 2.78 -2.75
N PHE A 64 -9.92 3.17 -3.83
CA PHE A 64 -11.01 2.38 -4.42
C PHE A 64 -10.50 1.28 -5.34
N LEU A 65 -9.46 1.57 -6.13
CA LEU A 65 -8.93 0.66 -7.13
C LEU A 65 -8.04 -0.44 -6.53
N ALA A 66 -7.34 -0.16 -5.43
CA ALA A 66 -6.34 -1.06 -4.86
C ALA A 66 -6.92 -2.24 -4.06
N GLY A 67 -8.23 -2.46 -4.09
CA GLY A 67 -8.83 -3.60 -3.38
C GLY A 67 -9.17 -3.37 -1.91
N THR A 68 -9.04 -2.13 -1.40
CA THR A 68 -9.34 -1.82 0.01
C THR A 68 -10.83 -1.95 0.30
N PHE A 69 -11.68 -1.34 -0.53
CA PHE A 69 -13.13 -1.35 -0.36
C PHE A 69 -13.83 -2.52 -1.06
N TRP A 70 -13.41 -2.85 -2.29
CA TRP A 70 -13.96 -3.94 -3.08
C TRP A 70 -12.87 -4.93 -3.45
N PRO A 71 -13.09 -6.25 -3.34
CA PRO A 71 -12.11 -7.23 -3.79
C PRO A 71 -11.77 -7.01 -5.26
N THR A 72 -10.48 -6.96 -5.60
CA THR A 72 -10.01 -6.75 -6.98
C THR A 72 -10.53 -7.83 -7.92
N GLU A 73 -10.75 -9.04 -7.43
CA GLU A 73 -11.34 -10.18 -8.14
C GLU A 73 -12.73 -9.91 -8.72
N THR A 74 -13.50 -9.01 -8.10
CA THR A 74 -14.86 -8.66 -8.55
C THR A 74 -14.88 -7.53 -9.58
N MET A 75 -13.73 -6.89 -9.83
CA MET A 75 -13.65 -5.74 -10.73
C MET A 75 -13.67 -6.16 -12.21
N PRO A 76 -14.21 -5.32 -13.12
CA PRO A 76 -14.04 -5.47 -14.56
C PRO A 76 -12.56 -5.55 -14.97
N THR A 77 -12.26 -6.21 -16.10
CA THR A 77 -10.89 -6.47 -16.57
C THR A 77 -10.02 -5.22 -16.63
N VAL A 78 -10.55 -4.09 -17.11
CA VAL A 78 -9.82 -2.83 -17.21
C VAL A 78 -9.38 -2.33 -15.83
N LEU A 79 -10.29 -2.35 -14.86
CA LEU A 79 -10.00 -1.90 -13.49
C LEU A 79 -9.04 -2.85 -12.78
N LYS A 80 -9.14 -4.16 -13.02
CA LYS A 80 -8.17 -5.15 -12.52
C LYS A 80 -6.75 -4.88 -12.98
N VAL A 81 -6.57 -4.58 -14.27
CA VAL A 81 -5.25 -4.26 -14.82
C VAL A 81 -4.68 -3.05 -14.11
N ILE A 82 -5.46 -1.97 -13.98
CA ILE A 82 -5.03 -0.75 -13.28
C ILE A 82 -4.69 -1.07 -11.81
N ALA A 83 -5.55 -1.81 -11.12
CA ALA A 83 -5.34 -2.20 -9.73
C ALA A 83 -4.02 -2.94 -9.52
N ASN A 84 -3.63 -3.85 -10.42
CA ASN A 84 -2.39 -4.62 -10.31
C ASN A 84 -1.11 -3.76 -10.46
N TYR A 85 -1.21 -2.55 -10.99
CA TYR A 85 -0.11 -1.59 -11.02
C TYR A 85 -0.04 -0.70 -9.78
N LEU A 86 -1.08 -0.69 -8.94
CA LEU A 86 -1.10 0.13 -7.73
C LEU A 86 -0.31 -0.56 -6.62
N PRO A 87 0.65 0.13 -5.99
CA PRO A 87 1.48 -0.50 -4.97
C PRO A 87 0.68 -0.82 -3.69
N LEU A 88 -0.40 -0.06 -3.42
CA LEU A 88 -1.35 -0.33 -2.34
C LEU A 88 -2.06 -1.69 -2.49
N THR A 89 -2.21 -2.22 -3.72
CA THR A 89 -2.84 -3.53 -3.96
C THR A 89 -2.05 -4.66 -3.32
N TYR A 90 -0.72 -4.63 -3.44
CA TYR A 90 0.17 -5.64 -2.84
C TYR A 90 0.17 -5.55 -1.31
N ILE A 91 0.07 -4.34 -0.75
CA ILE A 91 -0.08 -4.15 0.70
C ILE A 91 -1.40 -4.75 1.19
N ASN A 92 -2.52 -4.40 0.53
CA ASN A 92 -3.85 -4.87 0.92
C ASN A 92 -3.97 -6.40 0.83
N ASN A 93 -3.55 -6.98 -0.30
CA ASN A 93 -3.62 -8.43 -0.51
C ASN A 93 -2.68 -9.15 0.44
N GLY A 94 -1.43 -8.68 0.58
CA GLY A 94 -0.48 -9.26 1.51
C GLY A 94 -0.97 -9.27 2.95
N LEU A 95 -1.60 -8.19 3.41
CA LEU A 95 -2.16 -8.13 4.77
C LEU A 95 -3.36 -9.09 4.94
N ARG A 96 -4.20 -9.26 3.91
CA ARG A 96 -5.28 -10.26 3.94
C ARG A 96 -4.71 -11.68 3.99
N ASP A 97 -3.72 -11.97 3.16
CA ASP A 97 -3.06 -13.27 3.09
C ASP A 97 -2.37 -13.63 4.42
N ALA A 98 -1.70 -12.65 5.04
CA ALA A 98 -0.97 -12.84 6.29
C ALA A 98 -1.89 -12.90 7.52
N MET A 99 -2.86 -11.98 7.62
CA MET A 99 -3.64 -11.79 8.85
C MET A 99 -4.95 -12.59 8.87
N ILE A 100 -5.52 -12.91 7.71
CA ILE A 100 -6.87 -13.50 7.61
C ILE A 100 -6.83 -14.88 6.95
N TYR A 101 -6.24 -15.00 5.75
CA TYR A 101 -6.27 -16.27 5.00
C TYR A 101 -5.18 -17.26 5.44
N LEU A 102 -4.14 -16.77 6.14
CA LEU A 102 -3.00 -17.59 6.59
C LEU A 102 -2.31 -18.32 5.43
N GLU A 103 -2.10 -17.60 4.33
CA GLU A 103 -1.49 -18.07 3.09
C GLU A 103 -0.05 -17.54 2.99
N PRO A 104 0.95 -18.18 3.66
CA PRO A 104 2.29 -17.62 3.84
C PRO A 104 3.05 -17.44 2.52
N ALA A 105 2.79 -18.27 1.51
CA ALA A 105 3.42 -18.15 0.20
C ALA A 105 3.01 -16.85 -0.50
N GLN A 106 1.70 -16.55 -0.51
CA GLN A 106 1.16 -15.33 -1.12
C GLN A 106 1.54 -14.09 -0.31
N ALA A 107 1.47 -14.18 1.02
CA ALA A 107 1.92 -13.13 1.92
C ALA A 107 3.40 -12.78 1.68
N LEU A 108 4.28 -13.77 1.53
CA LEU A 108 5.69 -13.56 1.21
C LEU A 108 5.88 -12.88 -0.15
N THR A 109 5.20 -13.36 -1.20
CA THR A 109 5.27 -12.75 -2.52
C THR A 109 4.86 -11.28 -2.49
N ASN A 110 3.72 -10.98 -1.85
CA ASN A 110 3.23 -9.61 -1.69
C ASN A 110 4.20 -8.75 -0.86
N THR A 111 4.81 -9.30 0.18
CA THR A 111 5.80 -8.62 1.01
C THR A 111 7.05 -8.26 0.21
N VAL A 112 7.58 -9.19 -0.57
CA VAL A 112 8.78 -8.97 -1.41
C VAL A 112 8.51 -7.92 -2.48
N ILE A 113 7.36 -7.99 -3.15
CA ILE A 113 6.96 -7.00 -4.15
C ILE A 113 6.82 -5.61 -3.50
N ALA A 114 6.14 -5.53 -2.36
CA ALA A 114 5.94 -4.28 -1.65
C ALA A 114 7.26 -3.64 -1.19
N LEU A 115 8.19 -4.43 -0.65
CA LEU A 115 9.53 -3.97 -0.27
C LEU A 115 10.35 -3.53 -1.49
N GLY A 116 10.27 -4.27 -2.60
CA GLY A 116 10.92 -3.90 -3.86
C GLY A 116 10.40 -2.57 -4.40
N LEU A 117 9.08 -2.36 -4.39
CA LEU A 117 8.45 -1.10 -4.77
C LEU A 117 8.83 0.03 -3.83
N ALA A 118 8.87 -0.23 -2.51
CA ALA A 118 9.30 0.76 -1.53
C ALA A 118 10.74 1.21 -1.80
N GLY A 119 11.67 0.26 -1.99
CA GLY A 119 13.05 0.56 -2.35
C GLY A 119 13.14 1.35 -3.66
N PHE A 120 12.39 0.94 -4.69
CA PHE A 120 12.34 1.64 -5.98
C PHE A 120 11.90 3.11 -5.84
N PHE A 121 10.78 3.37 -5.16
CA PHE A 121 10.27 4.74 -4.99
C PHE A 121 11.17 5.61 -4.10
N ILE A 122 11.77 5.04 -3.05
CA ILE A 122 12.73 5.75 -2.21
C ILE A 122 13.97 6.15 -3.03
N ILE A 123 14.56 5.22 -3.78
CA ILE A 123 15.74 5.48 -4.61
C ILE A 123 15.41 6.47 -5.72
N LEU A 124 14.27 6.30 -6.38
CA LEU A 124 13.85 7.22 -7.44
C LEU A 124 13.62 8.63 -6.88
N GLY A 125 12.93 8.74 -5.74
CA GLY A 125 12.69 10.01 -5.06
C GLY A 125 13.97 10.71 -4.62
N SER A 126 14.90 9.97 -4.01
CA SER A 126 16.18 10.51 -3.55
C SER A 126 17.06 10.97 -4.70
N VAL A 127 17.16 10.16 -5.77
CA VAL A 127 17.90 10.53 -6.98
C VAL A 127 17.29 11.76 -7.61
N LEU A 128 15.97 11.80 -7.86
CA LEU A 128 15.32 12.97 -8.46
C LEU A 128 15.53 14.26 -7.65
N MET A 129 15.58 14.16 -6.32
CA MET A 129 15.80 15.32 -5.45
C MET A 129 17.25 15.81 -5.49
N SER A 130 18.24 14.91 -5.57
CA SER A 130 19.65 15.29 -5.63
C SER A 130 20.01 16.07 -6.89
N TRP A 131 19.30 15.88 -8.01
CA TRP A 131 19.54 16.65 -9.25
C TRP A 131 19.07 18.12 -9.17
N LYS A 132 18.28 18.50 -8.15
CA LYS A 132 17.86 19.88 -7.93
C LYS A 132 18.81 20.67 -7.02
N GLU A 133 19.77 20.00 -6.38
CA GLU A 133 20.76 20.64 -5.51
C GLU A 133 22.04 21.11 -6.25
N GLU A 134 22.11 20.95 -7.58
CA GLU A 134 23.14 21.56 -8.46
C GLU A 134 22.60 22.75 -9.25
#